data_AF-A0A962ZQJ7-F1
#
_entry.id   AF-A0A962ZQJ7-F1
#
_cell.length_a   1.000
_cell.length_b   1.000
_cell.length_c   1.000
_cell.angle_alpha   90.00
_cell.angle_beta   90.00
_cell.angle_gamma   90.00
#
_symmetry.space_group_name_H-M   'P 1'
#
loop_
_entity.id
_entity.type
_entity.pdbx_description
1 polymer ?
#
loop_
_entity_poly.entity_id
_entity_poly.type
_entity_poly.pdbx_seq_one_letter_code
_entity_poly.pdbx_strand_id
1 'polypeptide(L)'
;METAFVAFATFFATVGPPDVMAVFAGLTADASPRMRRRIALRATLIATGILVFFALAGEFLLSTLGISLAALRIAGGILLLLIGIEMVFAISSGATSTTAEEKEEASGRQDITVFPLATPLIAGPGA
;
A
#
# COMPACT_ATOMS: atom_id res chain seq x y z
N MET A 1 12.66 -25.38 8.60
CA MET A 1 12.54 -24.38 9.68
C MET A 1 13.03 -23.02 9.21
N GLU A 2 14.17 -22.94 8.50
CA GLU A 2 14.67 -21.69 7.89
C GLU A 2 13.68 -21.00 6.94
N THR A 3 13.06 -21.73 6.00
CA THR A 3 12.12 -21.13 5.03
C THR A 3 10.91 -20.48 5.71
N ALA A 4 10.40 -21.10 6.77
CA ALA A 4 9.28 -20.54 7.53
C ALA A 4 9.69 -19.25 8.26
N PHE A 5 10.90 -19.20 8.80
CA PHE A 5 11.44 -18.01 9.45
C PHE A 5 11.66 -16.87 8.44
N VAL A 6 12.26 -17.17 7.28
CA VAL A 6 12.48 -16.18 6.21
C VAL A 6 11.13 -15.66 5.69
N ALA A 7 10.18 -16.53 5.38
CA ALA A 7 8.86 -16.12 4.92
C ALA A 7 8.13 -15.25 5.95
N PHE A 8 8.23 -15.60 7.24
CA PHE A 8 7.68 -14.81 8.33
C PHE A 8 8.32 -13.42 8.43
N ALA A 9 9.65 -13.35 8.40
CA ALA A 9 10.38 -12.08 8.43
C ALA A 9 10.06 -11.21 7.20
N THR A 10 10.03 -11.79 6.00
CA THR A 10 9.69 -11.10 4.76
C THR A 10 8.27 -10.54 4.81
N PHE A 11 7.29 -11.31 5.29
CA PHE A 11 5.91 -10.83 5.43
C PHE A 11 5.82 -9.55 6.27
N PHE A 12 6.44 -9.53 7.45
CA PHE A 12 6.43 -8.36 8.33
C PHE A 12 7.24 -7.19 7.77
N ALA A 13 8.39 -7.46 7.13
CA ALA A 13 9.19 -6.43 6.48
C ALA A 13 8.45 -5.77 5.30
N THR A 14 7.67 -6.56 4.57
CA THR A 14 6.86 -6.10 3.43
C THR A 14 5.64 -5.30 3.88
N VAL A 15 4.89 -5.78 4.86
CA VAL A 15 3.67 -5.08 5.33
C VAL A 15 3.99 -3.85 6.17
N GLY A 16 5.15 -3.83 6.84
CA GLY A 16 5.56 -2.75 7.73
C GLY A 16 4.50 -2.39 8.79
N PRO A 17 4.06 -3.31 9.67
CA PRO A 17 3.00 -3.01 10.63
C PRO A 17 3.24 -1.76 11.50
N PRO A 18 4.46 -1.46 11.98
CA PRO A 18 4.72 -0.21 12.71
C PRO A 18 4.40 1.05 11.89
N ASP A 19 4.72 1.05 10.60
CA ASP A 19 4.50 2.19 9.70
C ASP A 19 3.00 2.40 9.47
N VAL A 20 2.29 1.31 9.15
CA VAL A 20 0.83 1.33 8.99
C VAL A 20 0.13 1.75 10.28
N MET A 21 0.60 1.28 11.45
CA MET A 21 0.05 1.66 12.75
C MET A 21 0.22 3.15 13.04
N ALA A 22 1.41 3.72 12.76
CA ALA A 22 1.70 5.12 12.99
C ALA A 22 0.81 6.02 12.13
N VAL A 23 0.70 5.72 10.83
CA VAL A 23 -0.14 6.48 9.90
C VAL A 23 -1.63 6.33 10.25
N PHE A 24 -2.09 5.10 10.54
CA PHE A 24 -3.47 4.86 10.94
C PHE A 24 -3.83 5.60 12.24
N ALA A 25 -2.92 5.66 13.22
CA ALA A 25 -3.15 6.41 14.45
C ALA A 25 -3.32 7.90 14.18
N GLY A 26 -2.50 8.49 13.29
CA GLY A 26 -2.63 9.89 12.88
C GLY A 26 -3.95 10.17 12.16
N LEU A 27 -4.32 9.33 11.17
CA LEU A 27 -5.53 9.53 10.37
C LEU A 27 -6.84 9.24 11.13
N THR A 28 -6.79 8.53 12.26
CA THR A 28 -7.96 8.18 13.07
C THR A 28 -7.98 8.83 14.45
N ALA A 29 -7.16 9.86 14.67
CA ALA A 29 -7.04 10.53 15.97
C ALA A 29 -8.39 11.05 16.51
N ASP A 30 -9.22 11.63 15.65
CA ASP A 30 -10.53 12.20 16.01
C ASP A 30 -11.70 11.21 15.85
N ALA A 31 -11.42 9.96 15.44
CA ALA A 31 -12.46 8.98 15.18
C ALA A 31 -12.94 8.29 16.47
N SER A 32 -14.26 8.13 16.62
CA SER A 32 -14.81 7.31 17.70
C SER A 32 -14.28 5.87 17.65
N PRO A 33 -14.20 5.13 18.78
CA PRO A 33 -13.68 3.75 18.79
C PRO A 33 -14.41 2.81 17.82
N ARG A 34 -15.72 3.00 17.65
CA ARG A 34 -16.54 2.22 16.70
C ARG A 34 -16.16 2.53 15.25
N MET A 35 -15.97 3.81 14.93
CA MET A 35 -15.58 4.23 13.59
C MET A 35 -14.17 3.73 13.26
N ARG A 36 -13.22 3.90 14.19
CA ARG A 36 -11.84 3.44 14.05
C ARG A 36 -11.77 1.94 13.73
N ARG A 37 -12.52 1.10 14.45
CA ARG A 37 -12.61 -0.35 14.16
C ARG A 37 -13.21 -0.63 12.78
N ARG A 38 -14.24 0.11 12.38
CA ARG A 38 -14.88 -0.05 11.07
C ARG A 38 -13.94 0.29 9.92
N ILE A 39 -13.18 1.38 10.04
CA ILE A 39 -12.18 1.80 9.06
C ILE A 39 -11.10 0.70 8.94
N ALA A 40 -10.54 0.25 10.07
CA ALA A 40 -9.52 -0.80 10.07
C ALA A 40 -10.00 -2.07 9.35
N LEU A 41 -11.17 -2.60 9.73
CA LEU A 41 -11.71 -3.82 9.12
C LEU A 41 -11.95 -3.67 7.62
N ARG A 42 -12.53 -2.55 7.20
CA ARG A 42 -12.79 -2.32 5.77
C ARG A 42 -11.50 -2.14 4.99
N ALA A 43 -10.53 -1.39 5.49
CA ALA A 43 -9.25 -1.16 4.82
C ALA A 43 -8.50 -2.49 4.64
N THR A 44 -8.46 -3.32 5.69
CA THR A 44 -7.87 -4.67 5.62
C THR A 44 -8.60 -5.57 4.61
N LEU A 45 -9.94 -5.56 4.57
CA LEU A 45 -10.70 -6.37 3.63
C LEU A 45 -10.45 -5.94 2.17
N ILE A 46 -10.42 -4.63 1.90
CA ILE A 46 -10.15 -4.10 0.57
C ILE A 46 -8.73 -4.47 0.14
N ALA A 47 -7.73 -4.22 0.99
CA ALA A 47 -6.35 -4.58 0.71
C ALA A 47 -6.19 -6.10 0.50
N THR A 48 -6.83 -6.92 1.33
CA THR A 48 -6.84 -8.39 1.16
C THR A 48 -7.43 -8.77 -0.20
N GLY A 49 -8.53 -8.14 -0.62
CA GLY A 49 -9.13 -8.38 -1.94
C GLY A 49 -8.17 -8.04 -3.08
N ILE A 50 -7.47 -6.91 -3.00
CA ILE A 50 -6.46 -6.49 -3.98
C ILE A 50 -5.30 -7.49 -4.03
N LEU A 51 -4.75 -7.86 -2.88
CA LEU A 51 -3.62 -8.80 -2.79
C LEU A 51 -4.01 -10.19 -3.29
N VAL A 52 -5.17 -10.72 -2.91
CA VAL A 52 -5.66 -12.02 -3.40
C VAL A 52 -5.88 -11.98 -4.90
N PHE A 53 -6.44 -10.87 -5.43
CA PHE A 53 -6.61 -10.71 -6.87
C PHE A 53 -5.26 -10.77 -7.59
N PHE A 54 -4.26 -10.00 -7.18
CA PHE A 54 -2.94 -10.02 -7.81
C PHE A 54 -2.17 -11.33 -7.56
N ALA A 55 -2.35 -11.98 -6.42
CA ALA A 55 -1.76 -13.29 -6.16
C ALA A 55 -2.28 -14.38 -7.10
N LEU A 56 -3.57 -14.32 -7.47
CA LEU A 56 -4.20 -15.31 -8.35
C LEU A 56 -4.11 -14.94 -9.84
N ALA A 57 -4.25 -13.66 -10.18
CA ALA A 57 -4.34 -13.18 -11.56
C ALA A 57 -3.04 -12.53 -12.07
N GLY A 58 -2.11 -12.15 -11.18
CA GLY A 58 -0.94 -11.36 -11.53
C GLY A 58 -0.02 -12.05 -12.53
N GLU A 59 0.32 -13.32 -12.33
CA GLU A 59 1.17 -14.07 -13.25
C GLU A 59 0.53 -14.18 -14.65
N PHE A 60 -0.77 -14.45 -14.70
CA PHE A 60 -1.52 -14.48 -15.96
C PHE A 60 -1.45 -13.13 -16.67
N LEU A 61 -1.77 -12.03 -15.97
CA LEU A 61 -1.69 -10.67 -16.53
C LEU A 61 -0.30 -10.35 -17.07
N LEU A 62 0.75 -10.64 -16.29
CA LEU A 62 2.13 -10.39 -16.71
C LEU A 62 2.52 -11.20 -17.94
N SER A 63 2.13 -12.49 -17.99
CA SER A 63 2.40 -13.35 -19.13
C SER A 63 1.71 -12.86 -20.41
N THR A 64 0.48 -12.36 -20.31
CA THR A 64 -0.24 -11.79 -21.47
C THR A 64 0.39 -10.50 -22.00
N LEU A 65 1.07 -9.76 -21.13
CA LEU A 65 1.84 -8.57 -21.50
C LEU A 65 3.27 -8.90 -21.98
N GLY A 66 3.68 -10.17 -21.92
CA GLY A 66 5.05 -10.59 -22.23
C GLY A 66 6.09 -10.15 -21.18
N ILE A 67 5.65 -9.87 -19.95
CA ILE A 67 6.50 -9.38 -18.86
C ILE A 67 6.82 -10.53 -17.91
N SER A 68 8.11 -10.69 -17.56
CA SER A 68 8.52 -11.66 -16.54
C SER A 68 8.34 -11.09 -15.14
N LEU A 69 8.09 -11.97 -14.15
CA LEU A 69 8.04 -11.56 -12.75
C LEU A 69 9.36 -10.91 -12.30
N ALA A 70 10.50 -11.35 -12.84
CA ALA A 70 11.80 -10.73 -12.60
C ALA A 70 11.86 -9.29 -13.12
N ALA A 71 11.36 -9.03 -14.33
CA ALA A 71 11.30 -7.69 -14.88
C ALA A 71 10.39 -6.76 -14.04
N LEU A 72 9.23 -7.26 -13.61
CA LEU A 72 8.33 -6.50 -12.73
C LEU A 72 9.01 -6.14 -11.41
N ARG A 73 9.70 -7.10 -10.77
CA ARG A 73 10.44 -6.86 -9.51
C ARG A 73 11.54 -5.82 -9.67
N ILE A 74 12.29 -5.87 -10.77
CA ILE A 74 13.35 -4.88 -11.06
C ILE A 74 12.74 -3.49 -11.25
N ALA A 75 11.67 -3.38 -12.06
CA ALA A 75 11.00 -2.12 -12.31
C ALA A 75 10.40 -1.52 -11.03
N GLY A 76 9.72 -2.34 -10.22
CA GLY A 76 9.17 -1.94 -8.93
C GLY A 76 10.26 -1.49 -7.94
N GLY A 77 11.40 -2.20 -7.89
CA GLY A 77 12.54 -1.79 -7.07
C GLY A 77 13.15 -0.45 -7.50
N ILE A 78 13.28 -0.21 -8.81
CA ILE A 78 13.73 1.09 -9.35
C ILE A 78 12.71 2.19 -9.00
N LEU A 79 11.42 1.94 -9.16
CA LEU A 79 10.37 2.91 -8.81
C LEU A 79 10.43 3.28 -7.33
N LEU A 80 10.55 2.28 -6.44
CA LEU A 80 10.67 2.50 -5.00
C LEU A 80 11.93 3.29 -4.63
N LEU A 81 13.06 3.00 -5.29
CA LEU A 81 14.29 3.78 -5.11
C LEU A 81 14.09 5.25 -5.51
N LEU A 82 13.43 5.50 -6.65
CA LEU A 82 13.15 6.85 -7.12
C LEU A 82 12.23 7.61 -6.16
N ILE A 83 11.18 6.95 -5.64
CA ILE A 83 10.30 7.53 -4.61
C ILE A 83 11.10 7.84 -3.32
N GLY A 84 11.99 6.93 -2.91
CA GLY A 84 12.88 7.15 -1.76
C GLY A 84 13.79 8.38 -1.94
N ILE A 85 14.39 8.53 -3.12
CA ILE A 85 15.20 9.70 -3.48
C ILE A 85 14.36 10.97 -3.47
N GLU A 86 13.18 10.94 -4.07
CA GLU A 86 12.23 12.05 -4.08
C GLU A 86 11.89 12.53 -2.66
N MET A 87 11.62 11.60 -1.74
CA MET A 87 11.34 11.90 -0.33
C MET A 87 12.52 12.58 0.38
N VAL A 88 13.75 12.11 0.17
CA VAL A 88 14.97 12.69 0.80
C VAL A 88 15.22 14.11 0.31
N PHE A 89 15.00 14.38 -0.97
CA PHE A 89 15.19 15.70 -1.56
C PHE A 89 13.94 16.59 -1.47
N ALA A 90 12.85 16.11 -0.85
CA ALA A 90 11.56 16.80 -0.72
C ALA A 90 11.03 17.34 -2.06
N ILE A 91 11.26 16.59 -3.14
CA ILE A 91 10.74 16.91 -4.47
C ILE A 91 9.25 16.50 -4.49
N SER A 92 8.36 17.33 -5.01
CA SER A 92 6.93 16.98 -5.17
C SER A 92 6.64 16.71 -6.63
N SER A 93 6.79 15.45 -7.07
CA SER A 93 6.55 15.04 -8.46
C SER A 93 5.12 14.56 -8.73
N GLY A 94 4.29 14.45 -7.69
CA GLY A 94 2.96 13.82 -7.74
C GLY A 94 2.98 12.32 -7.46
N ALA A 95 4.15 11.66 -7.46
CA ALA A 95 4.26 10.26 -7.08
C ALA A 95 4.08 10.03 -5.57
N THR A 96 4.40 11.05 -4.76
CA THR A 96 4.36 11.00 -3.29
C THR A 96 3.36 11.98 -2.66
N SER A 97 2.74 12.85 -3.48
CA SER A 97 1.85 13.91 -3.01
C SER A 97 0.42 13.72 -3.52
N THR A 98 -0.55 13.90 -2.62
CA THR A 98 -1.97 13.86 -2.98
C THR A 98 -2.29 14.98 -3.98
N THR A 99 -2.87 14.60 -5.11
CA THR A 99 -3.31 15.49 -6.17
C THR A 99 -4.47 16.39 -5.70
N ALA A 100 -4.73 17.49 -6.42
CA ALA A 100 -5.83 18.39 -6.10
C ALA A 100 -7.20 17.69 -6.22
N GLU A 101 -7.37 16.82 -7.23
CA GLU A 101 -8.57 16.00 -7.43
C GLU A 101 -8.79 15.00 -6.29
N GLU A 102 -7.74 14.30 -5.84
CA GLU A 102 -7.83 13.40 -4.68
C GLU A 102 -8.18 14.14 -3.37
N LYS A 103 -7.68 15.38 -3.20
CA LYS A 103 -8.06 16.23 -2.05
C LYS A 103 -9.52 16.68 -2.12
N GLU A 104 -10.01 16.98 -3.31
CA GLU A 104 -11.40 17.39 -3.53
C GLU A 104 -12.37 16.22 -3.31
N GLU A 105 -12.04 15.02 -3.81
CA GLU A 105 -12.80 13.79 -3.56
C GLU A 105 -12.82 13.43 -2.06
N ALA A 106 -11.67 13.55 -1.38
CA ALA A 106 -11.55 13.37 0.07
C ALA A 106 -12.33 14.41 0.89
N SER A 107 -12.53 15.63 0.35
CA SER A 107 -13.32 16.68 1.01
C SER A 107 -14.82 16.38 1.02
N GLY A 108 -15.32 15.67 -0.01
CA GLY A 108 -16.72 15.27 -0.13
C GLY A 108 -17.07 13.98 0.62
N ARG A 109 -16.09 13.10 0.83
CA ARG A 109 -16.21 11.89 1.66
C ARG A 109 -14.87 11.64 2.36
N GLN A 110 -14.82 11.82 3.68
CA GLN A 110 -13.65 11.50 4.54
C GLN A 110 -13.38 9.97 4.63
N ASP A 111 -13.54 9.21 3.55
CA ASP A 111 -13.36 7.76 3.57
C ASP A 111 -11.89 7.40 3.31
N ILE A 112 -11.09 7.53 4.37
CA ILE A 112 -9.66 7.15 4.38
C ILE A 112 -9.43 5.64 4.22
N THR A 113 -10.50 4.85 4.17
CA THR A 113 -10.43 3.38 4.11
C THR A 113 -9.74 2.89 2.84
N VAL A 114 -10.03 3.51 1.70
CA VAL A 114 -9.44 3.11 0.40
C VAL A 114 -8.08 3.76 0.22
N PHE A 115 -8.05 5.10 0.20
CA PHE A 115 -6.83 5.88 0.14
C PHE A 115 -6.66 6.71 1.43
N PRO A 116 -5.50 6.69 2.10
CA PRO A 116 -4.29 5.91 1.75
C PRO A 116 -4.24 4.52 2.41
N LEU A 117 -5.24 4.13 3.22
CA LEU A 117 -5.12 2.94 4.10
C LEU A 117 -5.07 1.61 3.34
N ALA A 118 -6.09 1.28 2.54
CA ALA A 118 -6.05 0.04 1.77
C ALA A 118 -4.95 0.10 0.70
N THR A 119 -4.83 1.23 0.01
CA THR A 119 -3.78 1.51 -0.98
C THR A 119 -3.26 2.94 -0.82
N PRO A 120 -1.94 3.19 -0.80
CA PRO A 120 -0.87 2.21 -0.96
C PRO A 120 -0.33 1.62 0.37
N LEU A 121 -0.90 1.94 1.54
CA LEU A 121 -0.26 1.55 2.81
C LEU A 121 -0.28 0.05 3.09
N ILE A 122 -1.44 -0.63 2.94
CA ILE A 122 -1.54 -2.08 3.18
C ILE A 122 -1.24 -2.87 1.90
N ALA A 123 -1.93 -2.58 0.80
CA ALA A 123 -1.66 -3.16 -0.52
C ALA A 123 -0.68 -2.24 -1.27
N GLY A 124 0.54 -2.18 -0.75
CA GLY A 124 1.62 -1.36 -1.26
C GLY A 124 2.53 -2.06 -2.28
N PRO A 125 3.49 -1.33 -2.85
CA PRO A 125 4.40 -1.83 -3.89
C PRO A 125 5.31 -3.00 -3.45
N GLY A 126 5.43 -3.27 -2.15
CA GLY A 126 6.16 -4.43 -1.62
C GLY A 126 5.32 -5.67 -1.38
N ALA A 127 3.98 -5.55 -1.41
CA ALA A 127 3.00 -6.55 -0.94
C ALA A 127 2.52 -7.51 -2.04
#